data_AF-A0A0N4VLR0-F1
#
_entry.id   AF-A0A0N4VLR0-F1
#
_cell.length_a   1.000
_cell.length_b   1.000
_cell.length_c   1.000
_cell.angle_alpha   90.00
_cell.angle_beta   90.00
_cell.angle_gamma   90.00
#
_symmetry.space_group_name_H-M   'P 1'
#
loop_
_entity.id
_entity.type
_entity.pdbx_description
1 polymer ?
#
loop_
_entity_poly.entity_id
_entity_poly.type
_entity_poly.pdbx_seq_one_letter_code
_entity_poly.pdbx_strand_id
1 'polypeptide(L)'
;MYLGELKTDECTNLEVFIWCLASISCGQETGCFPAPPPICNLHSCPRNYFCAPATGNCVLRSKLLSADVVKKAVKVVKNFKTDDEEFNECCQMAGLPNSCLSKCSYNNYNKANVQRIYLGLDECPANSLAILHSCAAGNDPYINCCIRKQIFPDMLFTKCSVLCRANSKIKMHFDISYLPCFQKFDDVIQECFRNGQPDTESLYRS
;
A
#
# COMPACT_ATOMS: atom_id res chain seq x y z
N MET A 1 12.99 54.49 1.62
CA MET A 1 14.05 54.33 0.59
C MET A 1 15.16 53.48 1.19
N TYR A 2 15.22 52.24 0.73
CA TYR A 2 16.40 51.44 0.37
C TYR A 2 16.16 49.97 0.72
N LEU A 3 15.98 49.21 -0.37
CA LEU A 3 16.07 47.77 -0.46
C LEU A 3 17.48 47.33 -0.06
N GLY A 4 17.56 46.25 0.71
CA GLY A 4 18.80 45.53 0.99
C GLY A 4 18.47 44.05 1.15
N GLU A 5 18.51 43.32 0.03
CA GLU A 5 18.45 41.86 0.00
C GLU A 5 19.67 41.28 0.73
N LEU A 6 19.46 40.33 1.65
CA LEU A 6 20.53 39.52 2.23
C LEU A 6 20.07 38.06 2.35
N LYS A 7 20.54 37.29 1.37
CA LYS A 7 20.90 35.86 1.35
C LYS A 7 20.10 34.89 2.23
N THR A 8 19.26 34.12 1.54
CA THR A 8 19.12 32.68 1.74
C THR A 8 20.50 32.03 1.84
N ASP A 9 20.79 31.33 2.92
CA ASP A 9 21.56 30.07 2.98
C ASP A 9 22.05 29.82 4.41
N GLU A 10 21.21 29.14 5.21
CA GLU A 10 21.58 28.15 6.24
C GLU A 10 20.33 27.69 7.02
N CYS A 11 19.38 27.08 6.31
CA CYS A 11 18.18 26.44 6.91
C CYS A 11 18.14 24.93 6.58
N THR A 12 19.23 24.19 6.83
CA THR A 12 19.33 22.76 6.47
C THR A 12 19.31 21.80 7.67
N ASN A 13 19.04 22.27 8.90
CA ASN A 13 18.91 21.38 10.05
C ASN A 13 17.44 21.04 10.36
N LEU A 14 17.03 19.82 10.02
CA LEU A 14 15.68 19.26 10.21
C LEU A 14 15.25 19.23 11.68
N GLU A 15 16.18 19.27 12.64
CA GLU A 15 15.87 19.35 14.08
C GLU A 15 15.38 20.75 14.51
N VAL A 16 15.77 21.82 13.81
CA VAL A 16 15.37 23.20 14.13
C VAL A 16 13.97 23.51 13.58
N PHE A 17 13.59 22.88 12.46
CA PHE A 17 12.30 23.12 11.80
C PHE A 17 11.09 22.75 12.67
N ILE A 18 11.23 21.73 13.51
CA ILE A 18 10.15 21.30 14.42
C ILE A 18 9.94 22.31 15.57
N TRP A 19 10.97 23.07 15.93
CA TRP A 19 10.89 24.08 16.99
C TRP A 19 10.27 25.40 16.53
N CYS A 20 10.31 25.71 15.23
CA CYS A 20 9.84 27.00 14.70
C CYS A 20 8.38 27.03 14.23
N LEU A 21 7.68 25.89 14.14
CA LEU A 21 6.28 25.87 13.68
C LEU A 21 5.26 26.42 14.70
N ALA A 22 5.70 26.86 15.88
CA ALA A 22 4.85 27.50 16.88
C ALA A 22 5.54 28.74 17.47
N SER A 23 5.20 29.91 16.93
CA SER A 23 5.34 31.28 17.50
C SER A 23 6.36 32.18 16.80
N ILE A 24 5.82 33.25 16.20
CA ILE A 24 6.54 34.42 15.72
C ILE A 24 6.85 35.31 16.94
N SER A 25 8.06 35.22 17.49
CA SER A 25 8.83 36.36 18.01
C SER A 25 10.14 35.86 18.63
N CYS A 26 11.28 36.36 18.12
CA CYS A 26 12.59 36.13 18.69
C CYS A 26 12.92 37.27 19.65
N GLY A 27 12.96 36.98 20.95
CA GLY A 27 13.62 37.83 21.95
C GLY A 27 15.12 37.51 21.98
N GLN A 28 15.95 38.54 22.12
CA GLN A 28 17.39 38.43 22.16
C GLN A 28 17.84 37.66 23.43
N GLU A 29 18.65 36.62 23.19
CA GLU A 29 19.48 35.87 24.13
C GLU A 29 18.76 34.95 25.16
N THR A 30 18.95 33.64 24.92
CA THR A 30 18.70 32.50 25.83
C THR A 30 17.25 32.02 26.01
N GLY A 31 16.79 31.23 25.03
CA GLY A 31 15.83 30.14 25.27
C GLY A 31 14.38 30.43 24.91
N CYS A 32 13.77 29.48 24.19
CA CYS A 32 12.32 29.44 24.00
C CYS A 32 11.66 28.97 25.31
N PHE A 33 11.36 29.91 26.20
CA PHE A 33 10.46 29.61 27.31
C PHE A 33 9.02 29.64 26.79
N PRO A 34 8.25 28.55 26.93
CA PRO A 34 6.83 28.61 26.63
C PRO A 34 6.21 29.65 27.57
N ALA A 35 5.51 30.63 26.99
CA ALA A 35 4.73 31.58 27.77
C ALA A 35 3.87 30.80 28.80
N PRO A 36 3.76 31.27 30.06
CA PRO A 36 3.00 30.58 31.07
C PRO A 36 1.57 30.35 30.55
N PRO A 37 1.05 29.11 30.60
CA PRO A 37 -0.26 28.81 30.05
C PRO A 37 -1.32 29.62 30.80
N PRO A 38 -2.34 30.16 30.10
CA PRO A 38 -3.39 30.90 30.76
C PRO A 38 -4.17 29.95 31.70
N ILE A 39 -4.38 30.42 32.93
CA ILE A 39 -5.10 29.70 33.98
C ILE A 39 -6.60 29.89 33.75
N CYS A 40 -7.38 28.81 33.73
CA CYS A 40 -8.83 28.89 33.59
C CYS A 40 -9.44 29.15 34.97
N ASN A 41 -9.49 30.42 35.39
CA ASN A 41 -10.08 30.79 36.69
C ASN A 41 -11.29 31.72 36.60
N LEU A 42 -11.82 31.97 35.40
CA LEU A 42 -13.20 32.50 35.19
C LEU A 42 -13.59 32.66 33.70
N HIS A 43 -12.65 32.52 32.77
CA HIS A 43 -12.90 32.65 31.33
C HIS A 43 -12.59 31.34 30.63
N SER A 44 -13.55 30.86 29.83
CA SER A 44 -13.38 29.74 28.92
C SER A 44 -12.07 29.87 28.14
N CYS A 45 -11.34 28.77 27.99
CA CYS A 45 -10.12 28.76 27.19
C CYS A 45 -10.40 29.21 25.74
N PRO A 46 -9.44 29.85 25.07
CA PRO A 46 -9.56 30.23 23.66
C PRO A 46 -9.84 29.01 22.76
N ARG A 47 -10.40 29.25 21.57
CA ARG A 47 -10.78 28.20 20.63
C ARG A 47 -9.61 27.24 20.38
N ASN A 48 -9.86 25.93 20.43
CA ASN A 48 -8.88 24.82 20.37
C ASN A 48 -8.04 24.55 21.63
N TYR A 49 -8.31 25.24 22.74
CA TYR A 49 -7.78 24.92 24.05
C TYR A 49 -8.92 24.36 24.92
N PHE A 50 -8.58 23.46 25.84
CA PHE A 50 -9.50 22.98 26.87
C PHE A 50 -8.83 23.13 28.24
N CYS A 51 -9.65 23.27 29.29
CA CYS A 51 -9.10 23.39 30.63
C CYS A 51 -8.74 22.00 31.16
N ALA A 52 -7.48 21.79 31.52
CA ALA A 52 -7.05 20.56 32.18
C ALA A 52 -7.52 20.59 33.65
N PRO A 53 -8.43 19.70 34.07
CA PRO A 53 -9.01 19.73 35.43
C PRO A 53 -7.97 19.45 36.52
N ALA A 54 -6.87 18.75 36.18
CA ALA A 54 -5.81 18.43 37.13
C ALA A 54 -4.86 19.60 37.43
N THR A 55 -4.70 20.55 36.52
CA THR A 55 -3.70 21.63 36.65
C THR A 55 -4.30 23.04 36.57
N GLY A 56 -5.58 23.17 36.22
CA GLY A 56 -6.24 24.48 36.06
C GLY A 56 -5.72 25.30 34.88
N ASN A 57 -4.95 24.69 33.96
CA ASN A 57 -4.31 25.36 32.83
C ASN A 57 -5.04 25.04 31.52
N CYS A 58 -5.11 26.03 30.62
CA CYS A 58 -5.57 25.80 29.26
C CYS A 58 -4.50 25.07 28.44
N VAL A 59 -4.84 23.90 27.92
CA VAL A 59 -3.97 23.08 27.08
C VAL A 59 -4.59 22.87 25.70
N LEU A 60 -3.74 22.83 24.67
CA LEU A 60 -4.18 22.55 23.30
C LEU A 60 -4.88 21.19 23.22
N ARG A 61 -6.03 21.13 22.55
CA ARG A 61 -6.75 19.87 22.31
C ARG A 61 -5.90 18.84 21.55
N SER A 62 -4.98 19.28 20.70
CA SER A 62 -4.04 18.40 19.99
C SER A 62 -3.04 17.70 20.90
N LYS A 63 -2.76 18.24 22.10
CA LYS A 63 -1.88 17.62 23.10
C LYS A 63 -2.55 16.52 23.92
N LEU A 64 -3.87 16.29 23.75
CA LEU A 64 -4.57 15.15 24.32
C LEU A 64 -4.36 13.84 23.55
N LEU A 65 -3.84 13.92 22.32
CA LEU A 65 -3.52 12.73 21.56
C LEU A 65 -2.25 12.13 22.15
N SER A 66 -2.39 10.97 22.82
CA SER A 66 -1.25 10.24 23.37
C SER A 66 -0.18 9.99 22.32
N ALA A 67 1.09 10.06 22.72
CA ALA A 67 2.22 9.68 21.88
C ALA A 67 2.05 8.30 21.24
N ASP A 68 1.30 7.39 21.87
CA ASP A 68 0.96 6.07 21.34
C ASP A 68 -0.02 6.12 20.16
N VAL A 69 -0.97 7.07 20.14
CA VAL A 69 -1.87 7.28 18.99
C VAL A 69 -1.06 7.81 17.81
N VAL A 70 -0.13 8.74 18.05
CA VAL A 70 0.78 9.26 17.03
C VAL A 70 1.75 8.18 16.54
N LYS A 71 2.37 7.39 17.43
CA LYS A 71 3.23 6.26 17.05
C LYS A 71 2.49 5.19 16.26
N LYS A 72 1.23 4.89 16.64
CA LYS A 72 0.37 3.95 15.92
C LYS A 72 0.02 4.49 14.53
N ALA A 73 -0.32 5.76 14.40
CA ALA A 73 -0.56 6.41 13.11
C ALA A 73 0.71 6.45 12.23
N VAL A 74 1.87 6.77 12.80
CA VAL A 74 3.17 6.76 12.08
C VAL A 74 3.57 5.35 11.65
N LYS A 75 3.26 4.32 12.43
CA LYS A 75 3.48 2.91 12.02
C LYS A 75 2.58 2.52 10.84
N VAL A 76 1.35 3.02 10.79
CA VAL A 76 0.43 2.82 9.66
C VAL A 76 0.96 3.53 8.40
N VAL A 77 1.53 4.74 8.54
CA VAL A 77 2.12 5.48 7.41
C VAL A 77 3.45 4.87 6.92
N LYS A 78 4.21 4.19 7.79
CA LYS A 78 5.51 3.58 7.42
C LYS A 78 5.41 2.22 6.72
N ASN A 79 4.22 1.62 6.63
CA ASN A 79 4.00 0.30 6.03
C ASN A 79 3.19 0.36 4.73
N PHE A 80 3.28 1.45 3.96
CA PHE A 80 2.80 1.43 2.58
C PHE A 80 3.82 0.66 1.73
N LYS A 81 3.66 -0.67 1.69
CA LYS A 81 4.28 -1.48 0.66
C LYS A 81 3.52 -1.26 -0.64
N THR A 82 4.25 -1.22 -1.75
CA THR A 82 3.61 -1.21 -3.07
C THR A 82 3.08 -2.61 -3.41
N ASP A 83 2.08 -2.72 -4.29
CA ASP A 83 1.54 -4.02 -4.69
C ASP A 83 2.64 -4.93 -5.30
N ASP A 84 3.60 -4.33 -6.00
CA ASP A 84 4.78 -5.03 -6.52
C ASP A 84 5.69 -5.56 -5.41
N GLU A 85 5.86 -4.81 -4.31
CA GLU A 85 6.63 -5.27 -3.14
C GLU A 85 5.94 -6.44 -2.42
N GLU A 86 4.62 -6.37 -2.24
CA GLU A 86 3.84 -7.45 -1.64
C GLU A 86 3.88 -8.71 -2.51
N PHE A 87 3.74 -8.55 -3.83
CA PHE A 87 3.85 -9.66 -4.77
C PHE A 87 5.25 -10.30 -4.72
N ASN A 88 6.31 -9.49 -4.71
CA ASN A 88 7.67 -9.99 -4.65
C ASN A 88 7.97 -10.72 -3.33
N GLU A 89 7.51 -10.18 -2.21
CA GLU A 89 7.66 -10.80 -0.89
C GLU A 89 6.96 -12.16 -0.84
N CYS A 90 5.75 -12.29 -1.40
CA CYS A 90 5.07 -13.59 -1.52
C CYS A 90 5.91 -14.60 -2.31
N CYS A 91 6.49 -14.20 -3.43
CA CYS A 91 7.35 -15.08 -4.22
C CYS A 91 8.59 -15.56 -3.46
N GLN A 92 9.22 -14.66 -2.68
CA GLN A 92 10.38 -14.99 -1.86
C GLN A 92 10.00 -15.96 -0.74
N MET A 93 8.90 -15.71 -0.04
CA MET A 93 8.39 -16.57 1.03
C MET A 93 8.00 -17.96 0.51
N ALA A 94 7.49 -18.05 -0.71
CA ALA A 94 7.16 -19.32 -1.36
C ALA A 94 8.41 -20.10 -1.84
N GLY A 95 9.60 -19.51 -1.76
CA GLY A 95 10.86 -20.17 -2.14
C GLY A 95 11.02 -20.38 -3.64
N LEU A 96 10.49 -19.46 -4.46
CA LEU A 96 10.66 -19.53 -5.91
C LEU A 96 12.13 -19.33 -6.33
N PRO A 97 12.60 -20.01 -7.39
CA PRO A 97 13.96 -19.82 -7.87
C PRO A 97 14.16 -18.40 -8.42
N ASN A 98 15.40 -17.91 -8.41
CA ASN A 98 15.74 -16.56 -8.86
C ASN A 98 15.28 -16.26 -10.29
N SER A 99 15.25 -17.27 -11.17
CA SER A 99 14.71 -17.13 -12.54
C SER A 99 13.25 -16.67 -12.54
N CYS A 100 12.43 -17.17 -11.61
CA CYS A 100 11.04 -16.76 -11.43
C CYS A 100 10.90 -15.44 -10.66
N LEU A 101 11.81 -15.12 -9.73
CA LEU A 101 11.76 -13.85 -8.97
C LEU A 101 11.85 -12.63 -9.90
N SER A 102 12.54 -12.75 -11.03
CA SER A 102 12.59 -11.73 -12.08
C SER A 102 11.20 -11.40 -12.68
N LYS A 103 10.22 -12.28 -12.50
CA LYS A 103 8.84 -12.15 -12.98
C LYS A 103 7.87 -11.75 -11.87
N CYS A 104 8.31 -11.66 -10.62
CA CYS A 104 7.49 -11.27 -9.47
C CYS A 104 7.35 -9.74 -9.34
N SER A 105 6.88 -9.15 -10.42
CA SER A 105 6.36 -7.79 -10.51
C SER A 105 5.28 -7.81 -11.58
N TYR A 106 4.22 -7.05 -11.39
CA TYR A 106 3.13 -6.97 -12.33
C TYR A 106 3.50 -6.35 -13.69
N ASN A 107 4.69 -5.76 -13.85
CA ASN A 107 5.20 -5.32 -15.14
C ASN A 107 5.77 -6.50 -15.96
N ASN A 108 6.45 -7.42 -15.27
CA ASN A 108 7.05 -8.61 -15.88
C ASN A 108 6.09 -9.81 -15.88
N TYR A 109 5.06 -9.79 -15.04
CA TYR A 109 4.02 -10.80 -15.01
C TYR A 109 2.91 -10.51 -16.03
N ASN A 110 3.28 -10.63 -17.30
CA ASN A 110 2.40 -10.39 -18.44
C ASN A 110 2.22 -11.67 -19.28
N LYS A 111 1.27 -11.63 -20.21
CA LYS A 111 0.93 -12.72 -21.12
C LYS A 111 2.15 -13.33 -21.80
N ALA A 112 3.05 -12.50 -22.35
CA ALA A 112 4.19 -13.00 -23.12
C ALA A 112 5.15 -13.82 -22.24
N ASN A 113 5.50 -13.31 -21.06
CA ASN A 113 6.35 -14.00 -20.11
C ASN A 113 5.68 -15.27 -19.56
N VAL A 114 4.40 -15.19 -19.21
CA VAL A 114 3.64 -16.34 -18.72
C VAL A 114 3.53 -17.45 -19.77
N GLN A 115 3.29 -17.10 -21.03
CA GLN A 115 3.27 -18.06 -22.14
C GLN A 115 4.63 -18.74 -22.33
N ARG A 116 5.74 -18.00 -22.19
CA ARG A 116 7.08 -18.61 -22.28
C ARG A 116 7.37 -19.59 -21.14
N ILE A 117 7.03 -19.22 -19.90
CA ILE A 117 7.15 -20.11 -18.73
C ILE A 117 6.33 -21.38 -18.94
N TYR A 118 5.09 -21.21 -19.38
CA TYR A 118 4.17 -22.31 -19.65
C TYR A 118 4.68 -23.26 -20.75
N LEU A 119 5.22 -22.72 -21.84
CA LEU A 119 5.78 -23.52 -22.94
C LEU A 119 7.16 -24.12 -22.61
N GLY A 120 7.71 -23.88 -21.42
CA GLY A 120 9.06 -24.32 -21.05
C GLY A 120 10.18 -23.60 -21.83
N LEU A 121 9.87 -22.41 -22.39
CA LEU A 121 10.81 -21.56 -23.12
C LEU A 121 11.47 -20.49 -22.24
N ASP A 122 11.17 -20.51 -20.94
CA ASP A 122 11.71 -19.61 -19.93
C ASP A 122 12.52 -20.41 -18.90
N GLU A 123 13.45 -19.75 -18.21
CA GLU A 123 14.25 -20.35 -17.14
C GLU A 123 13.44 -20.61 -15.86
N CYS A 124 12.31 -19.92 -15.71
CA CYS A 124 11.35 -20.21 -14.66
C CYS A 124 10.52 -21.46 -15.05
N PRO A 125 10.52 -22.53 -14.24
CA PRO A 125 9.85 -23.78 -14.59
C PRO A 125 8.32 -23.65 -14.52
N ALA A 126 7.61 -24.40 -15.36
CA ALA A 126 6.15 -24.33 -15.48
C ALA A 126 5.40 -24.68 -14.18
N ASN A 127 5.98 -25.52 -13.31
CA ASN A 127 5.39 -25.86 -12.00
C ASN A 127 5.34 -24.67 -11.03
N SER A 128 6.23 -23.68 -11.18
CA SER A 128 6.24 -22.46 -10.39
C SER A 128 5.15 -21.47 -10.79
N LEU A 129 4.53 -21.64 -11.96
CA LEU A 129 3.52 -20.71 -12.46
C LEU A 129 2.28 -20.65 -11.57
N ALA A 130 1.88 -21.77 -10.96
CA ALA A 130 0.76 -21.83 -10.01
C ALA A 130 1.00 -20.93 -8.79
N ILE A 131 2.21 -20.99 -8.23
CA ILE A 131 2.62 -20.18 -7.08
C ILE A 131 2.70 -18.71 -7.48
N LEU A 132 3.34 -18.43 -8.63
CA LEU A 132 3.52 -17.07 -9.09
C LEU A 132 2.18 -16.39 -9.40
N HIS A 133 1.22 -17.13 -9.96
CA HIS A 133 -0.15 -16.65 -10.16
C HIS A 133 -0.91 -16.42 -8.84
N SER A 134 -0.75 -17.33 -7.88
CA SER A 134 -1.36 -17.22 -6.55
C SER A 134 -0.84 -15.97 -5.81
N CYS A 135 0.47 -15.75 -5.83
CA CYS A 135 1.09 -14.56 -5.25
C CYS A 135 0.66 -13.27 -5.96
N ALA A 136 0.52 -13.29 -7.29
CA ALA A 136 0.06 -12.11 -8.04
C ALA A 136 -1.38 -11.70 -7.72
N ALA A 137 -2.19 -12.57 -7.12
CA ALA A 137 -3.55 -12.25 -6.70
C ALA A 137 -3.72 -12.21 -5.18
N GLY A 138 -2.63 -12.17 -4.40
CA GLY A 138 -2.72 -12.15 -2.95
C GLY A 138 -3.33 -13.42 -2.33
N ASN A 139 -3.33 -14.56 -3.04
CA ASN A 139 -3.99 -15.82 -2.66
C ASN A 139 -5.53 -15.79 -2.61
N ASP A 140 -6.16 -14.73 -3.12
CA ASP A 140 -7.62 -14.59 -3.10
C ASP A 140 -8.26 -14.88 -4.47
N PRO A 141 -9.53 -15.32 -4.50
CA PRO A 141 -10.29 -15.49 -5.75
C PRO A 141 -10.87 -14.15 -6.25
N TYR A 142 -10.84 -13.92 -7.58
CA TYR A 142 -11.36 -12.71 -8.23
C TYR A 142 -12.43 -13.02 -9.30
N ILE A 143 -13.24 -14.05 -9.06
CA ILE A 143 -14.24 -14.50 -10.04
C ILE A 143 -15.30 -13.42 -10.30
N ASN A 144 -15.85 -12.79 -9.26
CA ASN A 144 -16.88 -11.77 -9.49
C ASN A 144 -16.31 -10.56 -10.23
N CYS A 145 -15.04 -10.21 -10.00
CA CYS A 145 -14.37 -9.18 -10.77
C CYS A 145 -14.31 -9.55 -12.26
N CYS A 146 -13.83 -10.74 -12.60
CA CYS A 146 -13.76 -11.21 -13.98
C CYS A 146 -15.13 -11.23 -14.68
N ILE A 147 -16.20 -11.63 -13.97
CA ILE A 147 -17.57 -11.64 -14.50
C ILE A 147 -18.05 -10.21 -14.76
N ARG A 148 -17.91 -9.31 -13.77
CA ARG A 148 -18.37 -7.91 -13.87
C ARG A 148 -17.66 -7.15 -14.98
N LYS A 149 -16.37 -7.41 -15.15
CA LYS A 149 -15.52 -6.79 -16.18
C LYS A 149 -15.63 -7.48 -17.54
N GLN A 150 -16.38 -8.58 -17.64
CA GLN A 150 -16.54 -9.37 -18.86
C GLN A 150 -15.20 -9.71 -19.53
N ILE A 151 -14.20 -10.09 -18.72
CA ILE A 151 -12.84 -10.34 -19.22
C ILE A 151 -12.83 -11.47 -20.24
N PHE A 152 -13.63 -12.51 -19.98
CA PHE A 152 -13.87 -13.60 -20.91
C PHE A 152 -15.31 -13.56 -21.40
N PRO A 153 -15.57 -13.90 -22.67
CA PRO A 153 -16.93 -14.11 -23.14
C PRO A 153 -17.54 -15.33 -22.45
N ASP A 154 -18.86 -15.34 -22.25
CA ASP A 154 -19.58 -16.35 -21.47
C ASP A 154 -19.24 -17.80 -21.87
N MET A 155 -19.11 -18.04 -23.18
CA MET A 155 -18.76 -19.37 -23.73
C MET A 155 -17.37 -19.85 -23.33
N LEU A 156 -16.41 -18.94 -23.12
CA LEU A 156 -15.05 -19.28 -22.68
C LEU A 156 -14.91 -19.21 -21.16
N PHE A 157 -15.76 -18.46 -20.47
CA PHE A 157 -15.65 -18.20 -19.04
C PHE A 157 -15.64 -19.49 -18.21
N THR A 158 -16.49 -20.47 -18.53
CA THR A 158 -16.54 -21.76 -17.82
C THR A 158 -15.16 -22.44 -17.78
N LYS A 159 -14.38 -22.34 -18.85
CA LYS A 159 -13.05 -22.92 -18.96
C LYS A 159 -11.95 -22.00 -18.44
N CYS A 160 -12.01 -20.72 -18.78
CA CYS A 160 -10.96 -19.74 -18.47
C CYS A 160 -11.05 -19.17 -17.04
N SER A 161 -12.15 -19.42 -16.33
CA SER A 161 -12.37 -18.95 -14.95
C SER A 161 -11.27 -19.37 -13.96
N VAL A 162 -10.51 -20.41 -14.27
CA VAL A 162 -9.33 -20.80 -13.49
C VAL A 162 -8.25 -19.71 -13.46
N LEU A 163 -8.11 -18.87 -14.50
CA LEU A 163 -7.19 -17.72 -14.48
C LEU A 163 -7.66 -16.58 -13.56
N CYS A 164 -8.94 -16.60 -13.15
CA CYS A 164 -9.48 -15.68 -12.16
C CYS A 164 -9.39 -16.25 -10.73
N ARG A 165 -9.11 -17.55 -10.60
CA ARG A 165 -8.92 -18.22 -9.31
C ARG A 165 -7.44 -18.45 -9.09
N ALA A 166 -6.83 -17.60 -8.29
CA ALA A 166 -5.43 -17.71 -7.94
C ALA A 166 -5.19 -18.74 -6.83
N ASN A 167 -5.79 -19.93 -6.95
CA ASN A 167 -5.73 -20.95 -5.91
C ASN A 167 -4.50 -21.85 -6.10
N SER A 168 -3.52 -21.71 -5.19
CA SER A 168 -2.29 -22.50 -5.13
C SER A 168 -2.50 -24.02 -4.98
N LYS A 169 -3.71 -24.48 -4.58
CA LYS A 169 -4.03 -25.90 -4.42
C LYS A 169 -4.34 -26.61 -5.75
N ILE A 170 -4.60 -25.87 -6.82
CA ILE A 170 -4.81 -26.43 -8.15
C ILE A 170 -3.48 -26.37 -8.87
N LYS A 171 -2.91 -27.54 -9.21
CA LYS A 171 -1.84 -27.58 -10.21
C LYS A 171 -2.44 -27.03 -11.49
N MET A 172 -2.04 -25.82 -11.86
CA MET A 172 -2.42 -25.21 -13.12
C MET A 172 -1.81 -26.03 -14.26
N HIS A 173 -2.52 -27.06 -14.70
CA HIS A 173 -2.20 -27.81 -15.90
C HIS A 173 -3.04 -27.22 -17.03
N PHE A 174 -2.53 -26.13 -17.57
CA PHE A 174 -3.06 -25.62 -18.83
C PHE A 174 -2.57 -26.55 -19.93
N ASP A 175 -3.46 -26.90 -20.86
CA ASP A 175 -3.08 -27.49 -22.15
C ASP A 175 -3.11 -26.40 -23.23
N ILE A 176 -2.65 -26.71 -24.44
CA ILE A 176 -2.73 -25.83 -25.63
C ILE A 176 -4.17 -25.28 -25.82
N SER A 177 -5.16 -26.05 -25.39
CA SER A 177 -6.57 -25.67 -25.43
C SER A 177 -6.95 -24.46 -24.55
N TYR A 178 -6.06 -23.97 -23.69
CA TYR A 178 -6.21 -22.78 -22.85
C TYR A 178 -5.49 -21.55 -23.41
N LEU A 179 -4.76 -21.67 -24.52
CA LEU A 179 -4.16 -20.52 -25.22
C LEU A 179 -5.13 -19.35 -25.48
N PRO A 180 -6.43 -19.59 -25.83
CA PRO A 180 -7.39 -18.50 -25.96
C PRO A 180 -7.62 -17.72 -24.66
N CYS A 181 -7.55 -18.39 -23.50
CA CYS A 181 -7.69 -17.74 -22.21
C CYS A 181 -6.54 -16.77 -21.93
N PHE A 182 -5.32 -17.12 -22.34
CA PHE A 182 -4.17 -16.22 -22.17
C PHE A 182 -4.26 -14.93 -23.00
N GLN A 183 -5.15 -14.84 -23.99
CA GLN A 183 -5.34 -13.58 -24.72
C GLN A 183 -5.84 -12.44 -23.84
N LYS A 184 -6.55 -12.79 -22.77
CA LYS A 184 -7.16 -11.86 -21.80
C LYS A 184 -6.41 -11.82 -20.47
N PHE A 185 -5.21 -12.41 -20.43
CA PHE A 185 -4.43 -12.51 -19.22
C PHE A 185 -4.06 -11.14 -18.64
N ASP A 186 -3.54 -10.23 -19.48
CA ASP A 186 -3.14 -8.90 -19.03
C ASP A 186 -4.33 -8.10 -18.49
N ASP A 187 -5.52 -8.29 -19.08
CA ASP A 187 -6.78 -7.70 -18.60
C ASP A 187 -7.11 -8.20 -17.20
N VAL A 188 -6.96 -9.50 -16.91
CA VAL A 188 -7.17 -10.06 -15.54
C VAL A 188 -6.24 -9.39 -14.53
N ILE A 189 -4.95 -9.28 -14.87
CA ILE A 189 -3.95 -8.73 -13.97
C ILE A 189 -4.25 -7.26 -13.64
N GLN A 190 -4.52 -6.45 -14.67
CA GLN A 190 -4.71 -5.01 -14.50
C GLN A 190 -6.07 -4.67 -13.90
N GLU A 191 -7.15 -5.28 -14.37
CA GLU A 191 -8.51 -4.90 -13.96
C GLU A 191 -8.93 -5.54 -12.65
N CYS A 192 -8.39 -6.72 -12.32
CA CYS A 192 -8.82 -7.48 -11.14
C CYS A 192 -7.74 -7.65 -10.09
N PHE A 193 -6.54 -8.11 -10.43
CA PHE A 193 -5.55 -8.39 -9.37
C PHE A 193 -4.97 -7.10 -8.77
N ARG A 194 -4.63 -6.11 -9.60
CA ARG A 194 -4.15 -4.80 -9.12
C ARG A 194 -5.27 -3.92 -8.56
N ASN A 195 -6.36 -3.79 -9.31
CA ASN A 195 -7.39 -2.77 -9.06
C ASN A 195 -8.70 -3.32 -8.50
N GLY A 196 -8.88 -4.63 -8.50
CA GLY A 196 -10.11 -5.29 -8.08
C GLY A 196 -10.13 -5.57 -6.59
N GLN A 197 -11.33 -5.86 -6.09
CA GLN A 197 -11.51 -6.39 -4.74
C GLN A 197 -11.66 -7.92 -4.82
N PRO A 198 -11.00 -8.68 -3.93
CA PRO A 198 -11.17 -10.12 -3.87
C PRO A 198 -12.60 -10.50 -3.49
N ASP A 199 -13.03 -11.66 -3.94
CA ASP A 199 -14.33 -12.22 -3.58
C ASP A 199 -14.33 -12.61 -2.10
N THR A 200 -15.43 -12.33 -1.40
CA THR A 200 -15.59 -12.78 -0.02
C THR A 200 -15.73 -14.30 0.02
N GLU A 201 -14.95 -14.96 0.89
CA GLU A 201 -14.80 -16.42 1.00
C GLU A 201 -16.12 -17.20 1.23
N SER A 202 -17.22 -16.51 1.55
CA SER A 202 -18.54 -17.09 1.78
C SER A 202 -19.21 -17.73 0.54
N LEU A 203 -18.70 -17.49 -0.68
CA LEU A 203 -19.33 -17.95 -1.92
C LEU A 203 -18.75 -19.26 -2.50
N TYR A 204 -17.64 -19.78 -1.97
CA TYR A 204 -16.89 -20.90 -2.57
C TYR A 204 -16.75 -22.15 -1.68
N ARG A 205 -17.52 -22.24 -0.59
CA ARG A 205 -17.53 -23.38 0.34
C ARG A 205 -18.67 -24.39 0.11
N SER A 206 -19.17 -24.47 -1.12
CA SER A 206 -20.26 -25.39 -1.53
C SER A 206 -19.70 -26.60 -2.28
#